data_AF-A0A2H6NFK4-F1
#
_entry.id   AF-A0A2H6NFK4-F1
#
_cell.length_a   1.000
_cell.length_b   1.000
_cell.length_c   1.000
_cell.angle_alpha   90.00
_cell.angle_beta   90.00
_cell.angle_gamma   90.00
#
_symmetry.space_group_name_H-M   'P 1'
#
loop_
_entity.id
_entity.type
_entity.pdbx_description
1 polymer ?
#
loop_
_entity_poly.entity_id
_entity_poly.type
_entity_poly.pdbx_seq_one_letter_code
_entity_poly.pdbx_strand_id
1 'polypeptide(L)'
;LNGSSCIPRWDLEQLMQKNVHACLDLGLESVQELLAMDIYPIIILITISEKNAKKIKKALQRLGATEDQLLESVRKDEAQLETISCLYRSIAPDAWGDLDALNSCVRVAVADEQKKVVWVEQVPHRSF
;
A
#
# COMPACT_ATOMS: atom_id res chain seq x y z
N LEU A 1 6.61 -14.63 -4.04
CA LEU A 1 5.19 -14.94 -4.32
C LEU A 1 4.74 -13.89 -5.32
N ASN A 2 4.94 -14.15 -6.62
CA ASN A 2 4.57 -13.21 -7.68
C ASN A 2 3.39 -13.83 -8.43
N GLY A 3 2.20 -13.72 -7.85
CA GLY A 3 0.96 -13.86 -8.59
C GLY A 3 0.44 -12.45 -8.80
N SER A 4 0.67 -11.88 -9.99
CA SER A 4 -0.01 -10.65 -10.39
C SER A 4 -1.51 -10.99 -10.48
N SER A 5 -2.24 -10.80 -9.39
CA SER A 5 -3.68 -11.00 -9.37
C SER A 5 -4.30 -9.77 -10.06
N CYS A 6 -4.87 -9.98 -11.24
CA CYS A 6 -5.61 -8.92 -11.92
C CYS A 6 -7.04 -8.90 -11.35
N ILE A 7 -7.45 -7.76 -10.82
CA ILE A 7 -8.81 -7.54 -10.35
C ILE A 7 -9.55 -6.74 -11.43
N PRO A 8 -10.63 -7.28 -12.03
CA PRO A 8 -11.41 -6.54 -13.00
C PRO A 8 -11.96 -5.23 -12.42
N ARG A 9 -11.97 -4.16 -13.22
CA ARG A 9 -12.51 -2.84 -12.83
C ARG A 9 -13.92 -2.94 -12.24
N TRP A 10 -14.80 -3.73 -12.87
CA TRP A 10 -16.18 -3.86 -12.42
C TRP A 10 -16.30 -4.45 -11.01
N ASP A 11 -15.39 -5.36 -10.62
CA ASP A 11 -15.35 -5.93 -9.27
C ASP A 11 -14.94 -4.87 -8.24
N LEU A 12 -13.98 -4.02 -8.57
CA LEU A 12 -13.57 -2.89 -7.74
C LEU A 12 -14.73 -1.89 -7.56
N GLU A 13 -15.40 -1.53 -8.66
CA GLU A 13 -16.54 -0.60 -8.62
C GLU A 13 -17.70 -1.15 -7.78
N GLN A 14 -17.99 -2.45 -7.84
CA GLN A 14 -19.00 -3.08 -6.99
C GLN A 14 -18.62 -3.09 -5.51
N LEU A 15 -17.34 -3.26 -5.18
CA LEU A 15 -16.85 -3.15 -3.80
C LEU A 15 -16.98 -1.71 -3.29
N MET A 16 -16.64 -0.71 -4.11
CA MET A 16 -16.77 0.70 -3.77
C MET A 16 -18.23 1.10 -3.52
N GLN A 17 -19.17 0.59 -4.33
CA GLN A 17 -20.61 0.84 -4.15
C GLN A 17 -21.16 0.30 -2.82
N LYS A 18 -20.58 -0.77 -2.29
CA LYS A 18 -20.97 -1.34 -0.99
C LYS A 18 -20.49 -0.50 0.20
N ASN A 19 -19.61 0.48 -0.04
CA ASN A 19 -18.99 1.31 1.00
C ASN A 19 -18.37 0.47 2.14
N VAL A 20 -17.65 -0.60 1.74
CA VAL A 20 -16.96 -1.51 2.65
C VAL A 20 -15.45 -1.37 2.51
N HIS A 21 -14.72 -1.69 3.57
CA HIS A 21 -13.28 -1.84 3.49
C HIS A 21 -12.92 -3.24 2.97
N ALA A 22 -12.02 -3.32 2.00
CA ALA A 22 -11.46 -4.56 1.49
C ALA A 22 -9.93 -4.47 1.47
N CYS A 23 -9.27 -5.62 1.65
CA CYS A 23 -7.84 -5.76 1.41
C CYS A 23 -7.67 -6.40 0.03
N LEU A 24 -6.89 -5.77 -0.84
CA LEU A 24 -6.61 -6.27 -2.19
C LEU A 24 -5.14 -6.63 -2.26
N ASP A 25 -4.83 -7.84 -2.72
CA ASP A 25 -3.45 -8.30 -2.91
C ASP A 25 -2.93 -7.81 -4.27
N LEU A 26 -2.61 -6.53 -4.31
CA LEU A 26 -2.14 -5.80 -5.50
C LEU A 26 -0.75 -5.24 -5.24
N GLY A 27 0.15 -5.41 -6.20
CA GLY A 27 1.47 -4.77 -6.18
C GLY A 27 1.40 -3.29 -6.55
N LEU A 28 2.45 -2.53 -6.27
CA LEU A 28 2.56 -1.11 -6.59
C LEU A 28 2.43 -0.81 -8.08
N GLU A 29 2.68 -1.81 -8.95
CA GLU A 29 2.51 -1.69 -10.40
C GLU A 29 1.06 -1.38 -10.79
N SER A 30 0.10 -1.83 -9.98
CA SER A 30 -1.33 -1.57 -10.20
C SER A 30 -1.74 -0.13 -9.94
N VAL A 31 -0.93 0.66 -9.22
CA VAL A 31 -1.30 2.03 -8.83
C VAL A 31 -1.54 2.91 -10.05
N GLN A 32 -0.70 2.82 -11.08
CA GLN A 32 -0.88 3.60 -12.31
C GLN A 32 -2.16 3.21 -13.05
N GLU A 33 -2.51 1.92 -13.05
CA GLU A 33 -3.75 1.42 -13.66
C GLU A 33 -4.98 1.89 -12.87
N LEU A 34 -4.93 1.85 -11.54
CA LEU A 34 -5.98 2.37 -10.67
C LEU A 34 -6.22 3.86 -10.93
N LEU A 35 -5.14 4.66 -10.98
CA LEU A 35 -5.21 6.09 -11.27
C LEU A 35 -5.80 6.37 -12.67
N ALA A 36 -5.41 5.59 -13.68
CA ALA A 36 -5.98 5.69 -15.03
C ALA A 36 -7.48 5.32 -15.09
N MET A 37 -7.99 4.63 -14.07
CA MET A 37 -9.41 4.29 -13.91
C MET A 37 -10.19 5.29 -13.05
N ASP A 38 -9.59 6.40 -12.64
CA ASP A 38 -10.12 7.34 -11.65
C ASP A 38 -10.35 6.73 -10.26
N ILE A 39 -9.56 5.70 -9.92
CA ILE A 39 -9.52 5.10 -8.59
C ILE A 39 -8.25 5.58 -7.90
N TYR A 40 -8.41 6.33 -6.80
CA TYR A 40 -7.29 6.96 -6.08
C TYR A 40 -6.98 6.16 -4.80
N PRO A 41 -6.01 5.22 -4.83
CA PRO A 41 -5.70 4.39 -3.67
C PRO A 41 -5.06 5.21 -2.54
N ILE A 42 -5.38 4.86 -1.30
CA ILE A 42 -4.62 5.33 -0.13
C ILE A 42 -3.34 4.48 -0.04
N ILE A 43 -2.19 5.11 -0.23
CA ILE A 43 -0.90 4.44 -0.18
C ILE A 43 -0.24 4.72 1.17
N ILE A 44 0.06 3.66 1.92
CA ILE A 44 0.78 3.72 3.19
C ILE A 44 2.05 2.89 3.05
N LEU A 45 3.20 3.57 3.00
CA LEU A 45 4.52 2.96 2.98
C LEU A 45 4.96 2.65 4.41
N ILE A 46 5.19 1.37 4.70
CA ILE A 46 5.76 0.94 5.98
C ILE A 46 7.26 0.77 5.78
N THR A 47 8.04 1.70 6.31
CA THR A 47 9.49 1.62 6.27
C THR A 47 9.99 0.66 7.36
N ILE A 48 10.96 -0.19 7.02
CA ILE A 48 11.44 -1.26 7.90
C ILE A 48 12.95 -1.18 8.00
N SER A 49 13.46 -1.05 9.23
CA SER A 49 14.89 -1.21 9.50
C SER A 49 15.26 -2.67 9.80
N GLU A 50 16.55 -3.01 9.77
CA GLU A 50 17.03 -4.32 10.21
C GLU A 50 16.58 -4.66 11.64
N LYS A 51 16.54 -3.65 12.53
CA LYS A 51 16.05 -3.82 13.90
C LYS A 51 14.59 -4.22 13.93
N ASN A 52 13.78 -3.65 13.05
CA ASN A 52 12.36 -4.00 12.89
C ASN A 52 12.19 -5.40 12.30
N ALA A 53 12.94 -5.75 11.26
CA ALA A 53 12.90 -7.08 10.65
C ALA A 53 13.18 -8.19 11.67
N LYS A 54 14.19 -7.99 12.54
CA LYS A 54 14.51 -8.92 13.64
C LYS A 54 13.34 -9.13 14.61
N LYS A 55 12.56 -8.08 14.91
CA LYS A 55 11.40 -8.17 15.82
C LYS A 55 10.29 -9.04 15.25
N ILE A 56 10.09 -9.03 13.94
CA ILE A 56 9.02 -9.78 13.24
C ILE A 56 9.49 -11.09 12.61
N LYS A 57 10.76 -11.49 12.84
CA LYS A 57 11.38 -12.70 12.29
C LYS A 57 10.50 -13.96 12.40
N LYS A 58 9.89 -14.20 13.57
CA LYS A 58 9.04 -15.38 13.78
C LYS A 58 7.82 -15.40 12.86
N ALA A 59 7.25 -14.23 12.56
CA ALA A 59 6.14 -14.10 11.63
C ALA A 59 6.63 -14.34 10.19
N LEU A 60 7.77 -13.77 9.80
CA LEU A 60 8.38 -13.98 8.47
C LEU A 60 8.67 -15.46 8.21
N GLN A 61 9.24 -16.17 9.20
CA GLN A 61 9.52 -17.61 9.10
C GLN A 61 8.25 -18.44 8.89
N ARG A 62 7.13 -18.09 9.53
CA ARG A 62 5.84 -18.75 9.31
C ARG A 62 5.30 -18.53 7.90
N LEU A 63 5.66 -17.41 7.29
CA LEU A 63 5.32 -17.05 5.91
C LEU A 63 6.35 -17.54 4.88
N GLY A 64 7.40 -18.26 5.31
CA GLY A 64 8.46 -18.74 4.43
C GLY A 64 9.37 -17.65 3.88
N ALA A 65 9.46 -16.50 4.54
CA ALA A 65 10.27 -15.36 4.14
C ALA A 65 11.45 -15.12 5.10
N THR A 66 12.52 -14.48 4.58
CA THR A 66 13.68 -14.06 5.38
C THR A 66 13.66 -12.56 5.67
N GLU A 67 14.45 -12.14 6.67
CA GLU A 67 14.65 -10.72 6.97
C GLU A 67 15.25 -9.97 5.77
N ASP A 68 16.20 -10.58 5.05
CA ASP A 68 16.83 -9.99 3.87
C ASP A 68 15.83 -9.82 2.71
N GLN A 69 14.96 -10.82 2.48
CA GLN A 69 13.92 -10.73 1.46
C GLN A 69 12.93 -9.60 1.74
N LEU A 70 12.59 -9.39 3.01
CA LEU A 70 11.74 -8.27 3.42
C LEU A 70 12.43 -6.92 3.19
N LEU A 71 13.69 -6.78 3.61
CA LEU A 71 14.41 -5.51 3.44
C LEU A 71 14.60 -5.18 1.95
N GLU A 72 14.87 -6.18 1.13
CA GLU A 72 14.97 -6.00 -0.31
C GLU A 72 13.63 -5.63 -0.95
N SER A 73 12.51 -6.23 -0.51
CA SER A 73 11.18 -5.85 -1.03
C SER A 73 10.84 -4.40 -0.66
N VAL A 74 11.11 -3.97 0.56
CA VAL A 74 10.88 -2.58 1.00
C VAL A 74 11.69 -1.59 0.16
N ARG A 75 12.98 -1.85 -0.09
CA ARG A 75 13.80 -0.97 -0.94
C ARG A 75 13.27 -0.90 -2.38
N LYS A 76 12.82 -2.03 -2.92
CA LYS A 76 12.23 -2.08 -4.26
C LYS A 76 10.94 -1.26 -4.32
N ASP A 77 10.07 -1.40 -3.33
CA ASP A 77 8.81 -0.67 -3.23
C ASP A 77 9.03 0.84 -3.06
N GLU A 78 10.00 1.24 -2.24
CA GLU A 78 10.46 2.63 -2.10
C GLU A 78 10.94 3.20 -3.44
N ALA A 79 11.84 2.48 -4.13
CA ALA A 79 12.36 2.91 -5.43
C ALA A 79 11.25 3.01 -6.49
N GLN A 80 10.26 2.11 -6.45
CA GLN A 80 9.12 2.15 -7.36
C GLN A 80 8.20 3.34 -7.06
N LEU A 81 7.94 3.66 -5.79
CA LEU A 81 7.12 4.82 -5.41
C LEU A 81 7.71 6.13 -5.94
N GLU A 82 9.04 6.28 -5.92
CA GLU A 82 9.72 7.46 -6.50
C GLU A 82 9.48 7.62 -8.02
N THR A 83 9.08 6.56 -8.73
CA THR A 83 8.74 6.63 -10.16
C THR A 83 7.28 6.95 -10.45
N ILE A 84 6.41 6.90 -9.44
CA ILE A 84 4.97 7.10 -9.61
C ILE A 84 4.61 8.49 -9.07
N SER A 85 3.87 9.26 -9.86
CA SER A 85 3.37 10.58 -9.43
C SER A 85 2.16 10.42 -8.49
N CYS A 86 2.36 9.83 -7.31
CA CYS A 86 1.31 9.65 -6.31
C CYS A 86 1.75 10.12 -4.92
N LEU A 87 0.78 10.58 -4.14
CA LEU A 87 1.01 10.89 -2.73
C LEU A 87 0.94 9.58 -1.93
N TYR A 88 1.87 9.44 -0.98
CA TYR A 88 1.87 8.34 -0.02
C TYR A 88 2.16 8.87 1.38
N ARG A 89 1.64 8.17 2.39
CA ARG A 89 2.01 8.37 3.79
C ARG A 89 3.05 7.34 4.19
N SER A 90 4.12 7.75 4.86
CA SER A 90 5.08 6.81 5.45
C SER A 90 4.80 6.58 6.94
N ILE A 91 5.07 5.36 7.40
CA ILE A 91 5.19 5.00 8.82
C ILE A 91 6.67 4.69 9.05
N ALA A 92 7.31 5.51 9.89
CA ALA A 92 8.72 5.41 10.19
C ALA A 92 9.05 4.14 11.02
N PRO A 93 10.28 3.61 10.95
CA PRO A 93 10.62 2.35 11.60
C PRO A 93 10.63 2.43 13.14
N ASP A 94 10.86 3.63 13.67
CA ASP A 94 10.86 3.96 15.10
C ASP A 94 9.45 4.22 15.66
N ALA A 95 8.45 4.40 14.79
CA ALA A 95 7.06 4.61 15.19
C ALA A 95 6.41 3.37 15.84
N TRP A 96 7.02 2.20 15.72
CA TRP A 96 6.43 0.95 16.21
C TRP A 96 7.42 0.01 16.93
N GLY A 97 6.95 -0.57 18.03
CA GLY A 97 7.70 -1.46 18.91
C GLY A 97 7.61 -2.93 18.54
N ASP A 98 6.43 -3.36 18.08
CA ASP A 98 6.01 -4.73 17.81
C ASP A 98 4.86 -4.73 16.77
N LEU A 99 4.26 -5.90 16.51
CA LEU A 99 3.19 -6.05 15.51
C LEU A 99 1.88 -5.35 15.92
N ASP A 100 1.57 -5.30 17.21
CA ASP A 100 0.36 -4.65 17.71
C ASP A 100 0.47 -3.12 17.60
N ALA A 101 1.63 -2.57 17.94
CA ALA A 101 1.96 -1.17 17.72
C ALA A 101 1.92 -0.82 16.22
N LEU A 102 2.49 -1.67 15.36
CA LEU A 102 2.45 -1.46 13.90
C LEU A 102 1.01 -1.44 13.38
N ASN A 103 0.17 -2.39 13.80
CA ASN A 103 -1.24 -2.45 13.45
C ASN A 103 -1.99 -1.17 13.90
N SER A 104 -1.69 -0.66 15.10
CA SER A 104 -2.23 0.61 15.57
C SER A 104 -1.80 1.78 14.68
N CYS A 105 -0.51 1.91 14.37
CA CYS A 105 0.01 2.95 13.48
C CYS A 105 -0.66 2.92 12.09
N VAL A 106 -0.83 1.73 11.51
CA VAL A 106 -1.50 1.56 10.21
C VAL A 106 -2.96 2.00 10.27
N ARG A 107 -3.70 1.59 11.31
CA ARG A 107 -5.12 1.99 11.47
C ARG A 107 -5.28 3.51 11.59
N VAL A 108 -4.41 4.15 12.37
CA VAL A 108 -4.41 5.61 12.50
C VAL A 108 -4.09 6.27 11.15
N ALA A 109 -3.05 5.80 10.46
CA ALA A 109 -2.68 6.30 9.14
C ALA A 109 -3.83 6.17 8.13
N VAL A 110 -4.50 5.01 8.05
CA VAL A 110 -5.67 4.81 7.17
C VAL A 110 -6.78 5.79 7.53
N ALA A 111 -7.15 5.90 8.81
CA ALA A 111 -8.24 6.77 9.25
C ALA A 111 -7.94 8.26 8.99
N ASP A 112 -6.68 8.67 9.09
CA ASP A 112 -6.27 10.04 8.80
C ASP A 112 -6.28 10.33 7.30
N GLU A 113 -5.77 9.41 6.47
CA GLU A 113 -5.82 9.55 5.02
C GLU A 113 -7.27 9.56 4.49
N GLN A 114 -8.16 8.74 5.06
CA GLN A 114 -9.58 8.71 4.69
C GLN A 114 -10.33 10.02 4.97
N LYS A 115 -9.85 10.83 5.92
CA LYS A 115 -10.45 12.15 6.23
C LYS A 115 -9.94 13.25 5.32
N LYS A 116 -8.86 13.02 4.56
CA LYS A 116 -8.31 14.03 3.67
C LYS A 116 -9.20 14.18 2.45
N VAL A 117 -9.39 15.44 2.04
CA VAL A 117 -9.99 15.76 0.75
C VAL A 117 -8.88 15.66 -0.29
N VAL A 118 -9.03 14.74 -1.24
CA VAL A 118 -8.15 14.64 -2.39
C VAL A 118 -8.64 15.60 -3.47
N TRP A 119 -7.82 16.59 -3.81
CA TRP A 119 -8.06 17.46 -4.95
C TRP A 119 -7.47 16.79 -6.18
N VAL A 120 -8.33 16.39 -7.10
CA VAL A 120 -7.92 15.83 -8.39
C VAL A 120 -8.09 16.92 -9.44
N GLU A 121 -7.01 17.24 -10.15
CA GLU A 121 -7.12 18.09 -11.34
C GLU A 121 -7.89 17.32 -12.40
N GLN A 122 -9.02 17.87 -12.89
CA GLN A 122 -9.76 17.23 -13.96
C GLN A 122 -8.91 17.25 -15.23
N VAL A 123 -8.26 16.13 -15.55
CA VAL A 123 -7.63 15.94 -16.84
C VAL A 123 -8.76 15.76 -17.85
N PRO A 124 -8.91 16.62 -18.88
CA PRO A 124 -9.96 16.45 -19.86
C PRO A 124 -9.84 15.08 -20.51
N HIS A 125 -10.86 14.23 -20.37
CA HIS A 125 -10.93 13.00 -21.14
C HIS A 125 -10.85 13.38 -22.62
N ARG A 126 -9.80 12.94 -23.33
CA ARG A 126 -9.83 12.94 -24.79
C ARG A 126 -10.91 11.95 -25.20
N SER A 127 -12.06 12.47 -25.60
CA SER A 127 -13.05 11.72 -26.35
C SER A 127 -12.37 11.21 -27.63
N PHE A 128 -12.31 9.88 -27.78
CA PHE A 128 -12.08 9.27 -29.09
C PHE A 128 -13.41 9.24 -29.85
#